data_AF-A0A9D6MTJ6-F1
#
_entry.id   AF-A0A9D6MTJ6-F1
#
_cell.length_a   1.000
_cell.length_b   1.000
_cell.length_c   1.000
_cell.angle_alpha   90.00
_cell.angle_beta   90.00
_cell.angle_gamma   90.00
#
_symmetry.space_group_name_H-M   'P 1'
#
loop_
_entity.id
_entity.type
_entity.pdbx_description
1 polymer ?
#
loop_
_entity_poly.entity_id
_entity_poly.type
_entity_poly.pdbx_seq_one_letter_code
_entity_poly.pdbx_strand_id
1 'polypeptide(L)'
;MTFRVGRELATRLAAIAPVAGSDWLEQPAPARPVPLLYITGTQDPLNPIDGGPITIGRKPAGTKPPMREFIHKWVQMLGCASEPHVILDKNGVRGTAYYTVTGMGHFWPGGKSHMPERVIGKSSDVINATDLIWEFFQRHPM
;
A
#
# COMPACT_ATOMS: atom_id res chain seq x y z
N MET A 1 -5.27 -4.91 -7.92
CA MET A 1 -6.71 -4.62 -8.02
C MET A 1 -7.10 -3.30 -7.36
N THR A 2 -6.78 -3.10 -6.08
CA THR A 2 -7.19 -1.91 -5.30
C THR A 2 -6.92 -0.56 -5.97
N PHE A 3 -5.72 -0.34 -6.50
CA PHE A 3 -5.39 0.90 -7.23
C PHE A 3 -6.26 1.12 -8.48
N ARG A 4 -6.51 0.06 -9.27
CA ARG A 4 -7.38 0.12 -10.46
C ARG A 4 -8.78 0.57 -10.07
N VAL A 5 -9.34 -0.09 -9.07
CA VAL A 5 -10.68 0.17 -8.56
C VAL A 5 -10.79 1.59 -8.00
N GLY A 6 -9.79 2.07 -7.26
CA GLY A 6 -9.74 3.45 -6.77
C GLY A 6 -9.71 4.51 -7.88
N ARG A 7 -9.06 4.22 -9.01
CA ARG A 7 -9.04 5.10 -10.19
C ARG A 7 -10.37 5.11 -10.93
N GLU A 8 -10.83 3.92 -11.32
CA GLU A 8 -12.00 3.76 -12.19
C GLU A 8 -13.33 4.06 -11.49
N LEU A 9 -13.41 3.80 -10.18
CA LEU A 9 -14.64 3.98 -9.38
C LEU A 9 -14.51 5.11 -8.35
N ALA A 10 -13.68 6.11 -8.61
CA ALA A 10 -13.40 7.21 -7.69
C ALA A 10 -14.67 7.94 -7.19
N THR A 11 -15.72 8.04 -8.01
CA THR A 11 -17.00 8.66 -7.64
C THR A 11 -17.88 7.80 -6.74
N ARG A 12 -17.50 6.54 -6.50
CA ARG A 12 -18.27 5.57 -5.70
C ARG A 12 -17.54 5.09 -4.45
N LEU A 13 -16.24 5.36 -4.33
CA LEU A 13 -15.39 4.85 -3.25
C LEU A 13 -14.90 5.98 -2.36
N ALA A 14 -15.17 5.88 -1.08
CA ALA A 14 -14.74 6.88 -0.10
C ALA A 14 -13.21 6.92 0.08
N ALA A 15 -12.58 5.74 0.11
CA ALA A 15 -11.13 5.58 0.26
C ALA A 15 -10.69 4.17 -0.22
N ILE A 16 -9.38 3.94 -0.32
CA ILE A 16 -8.80 2.62 -0.64
C ILE A 16 -7.63 2.26 0.30
N ALA A 17 -7.41 0.96 0.51
CA ALA A 17 -6.32 0.48 1.37
C ALA A 17 -5.60 -0.79 0.84
N PRO A 18 -4.66 -0.66 -0.10
CA PRO A 18 -3.83 -1.78 -0.56
C PRO A 18 -2.77 -2.18 0.48
N VAL A 19 -2.60 -3.50 0.65
CA VAL A 19 -1.49 -4.11 1.40
C VAL A 19 -0.54 -4.76 0.41
N ALA A 20 0.74 -4.35 0.41
CA ALA A 20 1.78 -4.84 -0.49
C ALA A 20 1.40 -4.81 -1.98
N GLY A 21 0.58 -3.83 -2.39
CA GLY A 21 0.15 -3.66 -3.77
C GLY A 21 1.15 -2.86 -4.60
N SER A 22 1.06 -2.96 -5.93
CA SER A 22 1.82 -2.10 -6.86
C SER A 22 0.85 -1.40 -7.82
N ASP A 23 1.05 -0.11 -8.07
CA ASP A 23 0.24 0.67 -9.01
C ASP A 23 0.94 0.81 -10.37
N TRP A 24 0.80 -0.20 -11.22
CA TRP A 24 1.36 -0.23 -12.57
C TRP A 24 0.56 0.56 -13.60
N LEU A 25 -0.49 1.28 -13.19
CA LEU A 25 -1.41 1.94 -14.11
C LEU A 25 -0.97 3.36 -14.40
N GLU A 26 -0.91 3.73 -15.67
CA GLU A 26 -0.73 5.13 -16.08
C GLU A 26 -2.06 5.90 -16.14
N GLN A 27 -3.12 5.23 -16.58
CA GLN A 27 -4.44 5.80 -16.83
C GLN A 27 -5.54 4.81 -16.36
N PRO A 28 -6.76 5.29 -16.06
CA PRO A 28 -7.14 6.70 -15.90
C PRO A 28 -6.62 7.27 -14.58
N ALA A 29 -6.55 8.60 -14.46
CA ALA A 29 -6.51 9.28 -13.17
C ALA A 29 -7.90 9.22 -12.51
N PRO A 30 -7.99 9.21 -11.16
CA PRO A 30 -9.29 9.18 -10.49
C PRO A 30 -10.06 10.48 -10.76
N ALA A 31 -11.37 10.38 -11.00
CA ALA A 31 -12.24 11.53 -11.28
C ALA A 31 -12.38 12.53 -10.12
N ARG A 32 -11.95 12.14 -8.91
CA ARG A 32 -11.76 12.99 -7.73
C ARG A 32 -10.65 12.41 -6.85
N PRO A 33 -10.06 13.18 -5.92
CA PRO A 33 -9.13 12.63 -4.94
C PRO A 33 -9.77 11.48 -4.13
N VAL A 34 -9.07 10.35 -4.01
CA VAL A 34 -9.48 9.18 -3.20
C VAL A 34 -8.38 8.90 -2.16
N PRO A 35 -8.66 9.12 -0.86
CA PRO A 35 -7.73 8.80 0.22
C PRO A 35 -7.16 7.38 0.14
N LEU A 36 -5.86 7.25 0.44
CA LEU A 36 -5.10 6.00 0.34
C LEU A 36 -4.45 5.66 1.68
N LEU A 37 -4.65 4.43 2.17
CA LEU A 37 -3.83 3.82 3.21
C LEU A 37 -2.99 2.70 2.60
N TYR A 38 -1.68 2.86 2.53
CA TYR A 38 -0.79 1.83 2.00
C TYR A 38 0.01 1.17 3.12
N ILE A 39 0.05 -0.17 3.15
CA ILE A 39 0.80 -0.94 4.15
C ILE A 39 1.76 -1.90 3.43
N THR A 40 3.03 -1.97 3.85
CA THR A 40 4.01 -2.93 3.32
C THR A 40 5.06 -3.32 4.36
N GLY A 41 5.79 -4.40 4.09
CA GLY A 41 6.93 -4.83 4.90
C GLY A 41 8.26 -4.30 4.36
N THR A 42 9.22 -3.98 5.23
CA THR A 42 10.55 -3.52 4.79
C THR A 42 11.42 -4.65 4.19
N GLN A 43 11.02 -5.90 4.39
CA GLN A 43 11.69 -7.10 3.89
C GLN A 43 10.76 -7.89 2.96
N ASP A 44 9.78 -7.23 2.33
CA ASP A 44 8.93 -7.82 1.31
C ASP A 44 9.78 -8.20 0.07
N PRO A 45 9.99 -9.51 -0.20
CA PRO A 45 10.83 -9.94 -1.32
C PRO A 45 10.14 -9.73 -2.68
N LEU A 46 8.84 -9.43 -2.69
CA LEU A 46 8.03 -9.21 -3.88
C LEU A 46 7.73 -7.73 -4.12
N ASN A 47 7.95 -6.84 -3.14
CA ASN A 47 7.90 -5.38 -3.29
C ASN A 47 9.05 -4.71 -2.53
N PRO A 48 10.29 -4.77 -3.06
CA PRO A 48 11.42 -4.11 -2.42
C PRO A 48 11.22 -2.60 -2.30
N ILE A 49 11.57 -2.02 -1.15
CA ILE A 49 11.44 -0.58 -0.87
C ILE A 49 12.19 0.26 -1.92
N ASP A 50 13.43 -0.13 -2.20
CA ASP A 50 14.29 0.53 -3.19
C ASP A 50 14.18 -0.07 -4.59
N GLY A 51 13.23 -1.00 -4.80
CA GLY A 51 13.04 -1.68 -6.07
C GLY A 51 14.15 -2.70 -6.35
N GLY A 52 14.23 -3.13 -7.60
CA GLY A 52 15.21 -4.11 -8.05
C GLY A 52 14.62 -5.47 -8.40
N PRO A 53 15.49 -6.45 -8.67
CA PRO A 53 15.10 -7.78 -9.08
C PRO A 53 14.26 -8.49 -8.01
N ILE A 54 13.20 -9.15 -8.43
CA ILE A 54 12.34 -9.95 -7.56
C ILE A 54 12.44 -11.43 -7.94
N THR A 55 12.27 -12.30 -6.95
CA THR A 55 12.23 -13.75 -7.16
C THR A 55 11.02 -14.33 -6.46
N ILE A 56 10.38 -15.30 -7.10
CA ILE A 56 9.30 -16.08 -6.47
C ILE A 56 9.87 -17.48 -6.22
N GLY A 57 10.21 -17.74 -4.96
CA GLY A 57 10.91 -18.96 -4.55
C GLY A 57 12.33 -19.01 -5.12
N ARG A 58 12.54 -19.75 -6.22
CA ARG A 58 13.86 -19.85 -6.89
C ARG A 58 13.85 -19.30 -8.32
N LYS A 59 12.71 -18.80 -8.80
CA LYS A 59 12.57 -18.32 -10.17
C LYS A 59 12.64 -16.80 -10.20
N PRO A 60 13.47 -16.19 -11.05
CA PRO A 60 13.41 -14.76 -11.34
C PRO A 60 11.99 -14.38 -11.80
N ALA A 61 11.47 -13.27 -11.26
CA ALA A 61 10.13 -12.76 -11.54
C ALA A 61 10.17 -11.33 -12.11
N GLY A 62 11.32 -10.92 -12.64
CA GLY A 62 11.54 -9.60 -13.22
C GLY A 62 12.13 -8.60 -12.22
N THR A 63 11.98 -7.32 -12.54
CA THR A 63 12.48 -6.19 -11.75
C THR A 63 11.31 -5.26 -11.45
N LYS A 64 11.26 -4.72 -10.23
CA LYS A 64 10.27 -3.72 -9.84
C LYS A 64 10.91 -2.34 -9.62
N PRO A 65 10.19 -1.25 -9.88
CA PRO A 65 10.60 0.06 -9.41
C PRO A 65 10.55 0.10 -7.87
N PRO A 66 11.23 1.08 -7.26
CA PRO A 66 11.05 1.41 -5.85
C PRO A 66 9.59 1.53 -5.49
N MET A 67 9.16 0.84 -4.43
CA MET A 67 7.76 0.85 -3.99
C MET A 67 7.25 2.29 -3.75
N ARG A 68 8.13 3.18 -3.25
CA ARG A 68 7.83 4.60 -3.02
C ARG A 68 7.30 5.34 -4.25
N GLU A 69 7.66 4.90 -5.46
CA GLU A 69 7.15 5.49 -6.70
C GLU A 69 5.64 5.34 -6.84
N PHE A 70 5.06 4.21 -6.41
CA PHE A 70 3.61 4.00 -6.45
C PHE A 70 2.85 4.95 -5.51
N ILE A 71 3.42 5.21 -4.33
CA ILE A 71 2.85 6.15 -3.36
C ILE A 71 2.96 7.57 -3.88
N HIS A 72 4.13 7.96 -4.40
CA HIS A 72 4.34 9.29 -4.98
C HIS A 72 3.38 9.55 -6.14
N LYS A 73 3.19 8.56 -7.02
CA LYS A 73 2.21 8.64 -8.11
C LYS A 73 0.80 8.91 -7.60
N TRP A 74 0.38 8.23 -6.53
CA TRP A 74 -0.94 8.46 -5.95
C TRP A 74 -1.07 9.84 -5.32
N VAL A 75 -0.07 10.27 -4.54
CA VAL A 75 -0.03 11.59 -3.90
C VAL A 75 -0.14 12.72 -4.94
N GLN A 76 0.57 12.58 -6.06
CA GLN A 76 0.48 13.51 -7.18
C GLN A 76 -0.94 13.59 -7.76
N MET A 77 -1.62 12.45 -7.93
CA MET A 77 -3.02 12.43 -8.41
C MET A 77 -4.02 13.03 -7.42
N LEU A 78 -3.72 13.03 -6.11
CA LEU A 78 -4.58 13.70 -5.13
C LEU A 78 -4.44 15.22 -5.14
N GLY A 79 -3.44 15.78 -5.85
CA GLY A 79 -3.14 17.21 -5.82
C GLY A 79 -2.67 17.69 -4.45
N CYS A 80 -2.17 16.80 -3.59
CA CYS A 80 -1.58 17.17 -2.31
C CYS A 80 -0.27 17.94 -2.53
N ALA A 81 0.03 18.91 -1.67
CA ALA A 81 1.35 19.54 -1.64
C ALA A 81 2.42 18.44 -1.42
N SER A 82 3.49 18.55 -2.19
CA SER A 82 4.52 17.57 -2.61
C SER A 82 5.07 16.55 -1.61
N GLU A 83 4.79 16.65 -0.31
CA GLU A 83 5.30 15.71 0.68
C GLU A 83 4.19 14.84 1.27
N PRO A 84 4.22 13.51 1.03
CA PRO A 84 3.38 12.61 1.80
C PRO A 84 3.80 12.71 3.27
N HIS A 85 3.03 13.46 4.05
CA HIS A 85 3.16 13.39 5.50
C HIS A 85 2.83 11.96 5.93
N VAL A 86 3.78 11.31 6.60
CA VAL A 86 3.52 10.08 7.36
C VAL A 86 2.58 10.48 8.49
N ILE A 87 1.28 10.29 8.29
CA ILE A 87 0.28 10.67 9.28
C ILE A 87 0.17 9.53 10.29
N LEU A 88 0.92 9.68 11.38
CA LEU A 88 0.45 9.25 12.70
C LEU A 88 0.07 10.51 13.46
N ASP A 89 -1.16 11.00 13.26
CA ASP A 89 -1.76 11.88 14.25
C ASP A 89 -3.24 11.56 14.44
N LYS A 90 -3.65 11.55 15.70
CA LYS A 90 -4.97 11.19 16.21
C LYS A 90 -6.06 12.21 15.84
N ASN A 91 -5.72 13.27 15.11
CA ASN A 91 -6.60 14.43 14.91
C ASN A 91 -6.96 14.74 13.45
N GLY A 92 -7.07 13.69 12.64
CA GLY A 92 -7.77 13.76 11.35
C GLY A 92 -6.90 14.34 10.23
N VAL A 93 -6.69 13.53 9.20
CA VAL A 93 -6.04 14.00 7.98
C VAL A 93 -6.89 13.69 6.77
N ARG A 94 -7.01 14.70 5.91
CA ARG A 94 -7.46 14.58 4.52
C ARG A 94 -6.25 14.13 3.68
N GLY A 95 -5.93 12.83 3.59
CA GLY A 95 -4.75 12.45 2.79
C GLY A 95 -4.33 10.97 2.74
N THR A 96 -3.19 10.73 2.07
CA THR A 96 -2.51 9.43 1.94
C THR A 96 -1.70 9.10 3.19
N ALA A 97 -1.92 7.93 3.79
CA ALA A 97 -1.11 7.38 4.87
C ALA A 97 -0.31 6.17 4.39
N TYR A 98 0.91 5.99 4.92
CA TYR A 98 1.81 4.89 4.57
C TYR A 98 2.44 4.26 5.81
N TYR A 99 2.41 2.93 5.87
CA TYR A 99 2.98 2.13 6.96
C TYR A 99 4.01 1.12 6.41
N THR A 100 5.25 1.25 6.88
CA THR A 100 6.25 0.17 6.81
C THR A 100 6.23 -0.66 8.08
N VAL A 101 6.08 -1.97 7.94
CA VAL A 101 6.30 -2.92 9.03
C VAL A 101 7.72 -3.47 8.94
N THR A 102 8.57 -3.04 9.87
CA THR A 102 9.99 -3.43 9.92
C THR A 102 10.15 -4.95 10.02
N GLY A 103 10.96 -5.52 9.13
CA GLY A 103 11.28 -6.96 9.13
C GLY A 103 10.21 -7.87 8.53
N MET A 104 9.01 -7.33 8.23
CA MET A 104 7.94 -8.11 7.61
C MET A 104 8.19 -8.30 6.12
N GLY A 105 7.77 -9.46 5.61
CA GLY A 105 7.72 -9.79 4.19
C GLY A 105 6.40 -9.38 3.50
N HIS A 106 6.08 -10.09 2.42
CA HIS A 106 4.84 -10.03 1.65
C HIS A 106 3.67 -10.70 2.39
N PHE A 107 3.27 -10.13 3.51
CA PHE A 107 2.29 -10.72 4.42
C PHE A 107 1.16 -9.74 4.75
N TRP A 108 0.01 -10.27 5.20
CA TRP A 108 -1.04 -9.46 5.83
C TRP A 108 -0.71 -9.26 7.32
N PRO A 109 -0.37 -8.05 7.80
CA PRO A 109 -0.04 -7.84 9.21
C PRO A 109 -1.16 -8.26 10.16
N GLY A 110 -0.82 -9.05 11.19
CA GLY A 110 -1.79 -9.64 12.12
C GLY A 110 -2.61 -10.82 11.54
N GLY A 111 -2.36 -11.20 10.29
CA GLY A 111 -2.99 -12.34 9.62
C GLY A 111 -2.21 -13.65 9.77
N LYS A 112 -2.74 -14.71 9.16
CA LYS A 112 -2.06 -16.00 8.98
C LYS A 112 -1.88 -16.29 7.48
N SER A 113 -0.79 -16.94 7.11
CA SER A 113 -0.53 -17.41 5.75
C SER A 113 0.00 -18.83 5.80
N HIS A 114 -0.34 -19.62 4.80
CA HIS A 114 0.18 -20.97 4.59
C HIS A 114 1.38 -21.00 3.62
N MET A 115 1.81 -19.84 3.13
CA MET A 115 2.92 -19.75 2.18
C MET A 115 4.27 -19.83 2.91
N PRO A 116 5.28 -20.51 2.34
CA PRO A 116 6.60 -20.61 2.95
C PRO A 116 7.28 -19.24 3.12
N GLU A 117 7.94 -19.03 4.25
CA GLU A 117 8.72 -17.80 4.55
C GLU A 117 9.75 -17.50 3.45
N ARG A 118 10.38 -18.53 2.86
CA ARG A 118 11.33 -18.36 1.76
C ARG A 118 10.75 -17.70 0.49
N VAL A 119 9.42 -17.62 0.37
CA VAL A 119 8.72 -17.04 -0.78
C VAL A 119 8.18 -15.65 -0.43
N ILE A 120 7.58 -15.51 0.75
CA ILE A 120 6.85 -14.30 1.13
C ILE A 120 7.47 -13.56 2.30
N GLY A 121 8.65 -13.96 2.79
CA GLY A 121 9.29 -13.40 3.98
C GLY A 121 8.53 -13.67 5.28
N LYS A 122 8.96 -13.00 6.36
CA LYS A 122 8.43 -13.19 7.72
C LYS A 122 7.06 -12.53 7.89
N SER A 123 6.19 -13.17 8.67
CA SER A 123 4.99 -12.51 9.19
C SER A 123 5.33 -11.49 10.26
N SER A 124 4.40 -10.59 10.55
CA SER A 124 4.45 -9.70 11.71
C SER A 124 3.04 -9.43 12.22
N ASP A 125 2.90 -9.32 13.53
CA ASP A 125 1.67 -9.01 14.27
C ASP A 125 1.76 -7.69 15.05
N VAL A 126 2.83 -6.91 14.84
CA VAL A 126 3.04 -5.60 15.49
C VAL A 126 1.91 -4.60 15.19
N ILE A 127 1.24 -4.77 14.06
CA ILE A 127 -0.02 -4.09 13.73
C ILE A 127 -1.05 -5.12 13.27
N ASN A 128 -2.32 -4.87 13.56
CA ASN A 128 -3.44 -5.54 12.89
C ASN A 128 -3.87 -4.68 11.70
N ALA A 129 -3.56 -5.13 10.49
CA ALA A 129 -3.90 -4.38 9.28
C ALA A 129 -5.42 -4.24 9.10
N THR A 130 -6.20 -5.23 9.52
CA THR A 130 -7.67 -5.19 9.40
C THR A 130 -8.26 -4.06 10.23
N ASP A 131 -7.86 -3.97 11.51
CA ASP A 131 -8.36 -2.93 12.42
C ASP A 131 -7.92 -1.54 11.94
N LEU A 132 -6.66 -1.41 11.54
CA LEU A 132 -6.11 -0.15 11.02
C LEU A 132 -6.84 0.33 9.74
N ILE A 133 -7.10 -0.59 8.81
CA ILE A 133 -7.84 -0.29 7.58
C ILE A 133 -9.29 0.09 7.90
N TRP A 134 -9.92 -0.61 8.84
CA TRP A 134 -11.28 -0.31 9.26
C TRP A 134 -11.39 1.08 9.87
N GLU A 135 -10.51 1.43 10.82
CA GLU A 135 -10.45 2.77 11.42
C GLU A 135 -10.22 3.86 10.36
N PHE A 136 -9.33 3.60 9.40
CA PHE A 136 -9.07 4.52 8.30
C PHE A 136 -10.33 4.77 7.47
N PHE A 137 -11.08 3.73 7.11
CA PHE A 137 -12.33 3.89 6.36
C PHE A 137 -13.42 4.61 7.17
N GLN A 138 -13.53 4.35 8.47
CA GLN A 138 -14.49 5.07 9.34
C GLN A 138 -14.20 6.59 9.40
N ARG A 139 -12.93 7.00 9.29
CA ARG A 139 -12.53 8.42 9.28
C ARG A 139 -12.65 9.09 7.90
N HIS A 140 -12.92 8.32 6.85
CA HIS A 140 -13.05 8.82 5.48
C HIS A 140 -14.40 8.40 4.87
N PRO A 141 -15.54 8.86 5.40
CA PRO A 141 -16.83 8.68 4.75
C PRO A 141 -16.91 9.46 3.42
N MET A 142 -17.82 9.05 2.53
CA MET A 142 -18.18 9.80 1.32
C MET A 142 -18.99 11.05 1.65
#